data_AF-A0A7X5BPW0-F1
#
_entry.id   AF-A0A7X5BPW0-F1
#
_cell.length_a   1.000
_cell.length_b   1.000
_cell.length_c   1.000
_cell.angle_alpha   90.00
_cell.angle_beta   90.00
_cell.angle_gamma   90.00
#
_symmetry.space_group_name_H-M   'P 1'
#
loop_
_entity.id
_entity.type
_entity.pdbx_description
1 polymer ?
#
loop_
_entity_poly.entity_id
_entity_poly.type
_entity_poly.pdbx_seq_one_letter_code
_entity_poly.pdbx_strand_id
1 'polypeptide(L)'
;MNIHRLRRLFSRASLALPLVLAGCGGPEGSVDLTGYSEIACTDQGISVSGLTVTPAPDFVQLRYFDSYKEDGQAPAPPLSLSSSGQPCATATDVPACETALENAIVTDGFHFGCQGKGGCTRSHFLVTTRGDEVKTYSTGVEVQRLLGVIDTEQEAVLKAFASSYSFLCGDKKQGAVKKNTDGSFNVIGTNGHACGPGSELTQHVLKVKGSGEVEELETRVLEEGDSVCPAGQ
;
A
#
# COMPACT_ATOMS: atom_id res chain seq x y z
N MET A 1 -36.24 -3.25 73.20
CA MET A 1 -34.83 -3.66 73.29
C MET A 1 -34.51 -4.59 72.14
N ASN A 2 -33.96 -4.07 71.03
CA ASN A 2 -32.87 -4.71 70.27
C ASN A 2 -32.50 -3.85 69.06
N ILE A 3 -31.27 -3.38 69.12
CA ILE A 3 -30.50 -2.63 68.14
C ILE A 3 -29.91 -3.67 67.19
N HIS A 4 -30.04 -3.57 65.85
CA HIS A 4 -29.03 -4.14 64.93
C HIS A 4 -29.00 -3.48 63.55
N ARG A 5 -27.90 -2.74 63.34
CA ARG A 5 -27.00 -2.77 62.17
C ARG A 5 -27.45 -2.13 60.84
N LEU A 6 -27.10 -0.85 60.71
CA LEU A 6 -26.67 -0.23 59.45
C LEU A 6 -25.33 -0.82 58.97
N ARG A 7 -25.24 -1.17 57.68
CA ARG A 7 -24.05 -0.99 56.82
C ARG A 7 -24.34 -1.49 55.40
N ARG A 8 -23.67 -0.83 54.42
CA ARG A 8 -23.48 -1.17 52.98
C ARG A 8 -24.45 -0.46 52.03
N LEU A 9 -24.07 0.23 50.95
CA LEU A 9 -22.81 0.37 50.21
C LEU A 9 -22.76 1.73 49.48
N PHE A 10 -21.56 2.28 49.31
CA PHE A 10 -21.27 3.40 48.42
C PHE A 10 -21.48 2.98 46.97
N SER A 11 -22.46 3.57 46.28
CA SER A 11 -22.55 3.49 44.81
C SER A 11 -21.74 4.64 44.22
N ARG A 12 -20.55 4.32 43.70
CA ARG A 12 -19.74 5.24 42.89
C ARG A 12 -20.44 5.42 41.54
N ALA A 13 -20.87 6.64 41.26
CA ALA A 13 -21.38 7.05 39.96
C ALA A 13 -20.21 7.12 38.96
N SER A 14 -20.14 6.15 38.05
CA SER A 14 -19.27 6.21 36.87
C SER A 14 -20.08 6.76 35.70
N LEU A 15 -20.05 8.09 35.51
CA LEU A 15 -20.51 8.74 34.30
C LEU A 15 -19.49 8.47 33.19
N ALA A 16 -19.68 7.40 32.44
CA ALA A 16 -18.98 7.19 31.17
C ALA A 16 -19.58 8.19 30.17
N LEU A 17 -18.83 9.25 29.84
CA LEU A 17 -19.13 10.06 28.66
C LEU A 17 -18.92 9.16 27.42
N PRO A 18 -19.93 8.96 26.56
CA PRO A 18 -19.69 8.35 25.27
C PRO A 18 -18.87 9.35 24.45
N LEU A 19 -17.64 8.98 24.08
CA LEU A 19 -16.94 9.63 22.98
C LEU A 19 -17.75 9.38 21.71
N VAL A 20 -18.56 10.36 21.32
CA VAL A 20 -19.15 10.39 19.99
C VAL A 20 -18.02 10.81 19.05
N LEU A 21 -17.43 9.85 18.35
CA LEU A 21 -16.62 10.09 17.16
C LEU A 21 -17.53 10.78 16.13
N ALA A 22 -17.49 12.11 16.10
CA ALA A 22 -18.10 12.88 15.03
C ALA A 22 -17.28 12.67 13.75
N GLY A 23 -17.61 11.60 13.00
CA GLY A 23 -17.20 11.51 11.60
C GLY A 23 -17.88 12.65 10.85
N CYS A 24 -17.10 13.62 10.38
CA CYS A 24 -17.57 14.63 9.44
C CYS A 24 -17.83 13.92 8.10
N GLY A 25 -19.02 13.34 7.97
CA GLY A 25 -19.53 12.79 6.72
C GLY A 25 -19.66 13.90 5.68
N GLY A 26 -18.91 13.77 4.59
CA GLY A 26 -19.19 14.48 3.35
C GLY A 26 -20.58 14.13 2.78
N PRO A 27 -20.98 14.71 1.64
CA PRO A 27 -22.29 14.44 1.04
C PRO A 27 -22.50 12.93 0.89
N GLU A 28 -23.63 12.44 1.41
CA GLU A 28 -23.91 11.01 1.54
C GLU A 28 -23.59 10.26 0.23
N GLY A 29 -22.65 9.32 0.31
CA GLY A 29 -22.37 8.34 -0.75
C GLY A 29 -21.06 8.50 -1.54
N SER A 30 -20.22 9.53 -1.34
CA SER A 30 -18.91 9.60 -2.06
C SER A 30 -17.80 10.35 -1.30
N VAL A 31 -16.53 9.98 -1.55
CA VAL A 31 -15.37 10.72 -0.99
C VAL A 31 -15.29 12.04 -1.72
N ASP A 32 -15.08 13.14 -0.99
CA ASP A 32 -14.77 14.41 -1.63
C ASP A 32 -13.38 14.35 -2.29
N LEU A 33 -13.37 14.27 -3.62
CA LEU A 33 -12.17 14.21 -4.44
C LEU A 33 -11.58 15.59 -4.75
N THR A 34 -12.11 16.65 -4.15
CA THR A 34 -11.61 18.01 -4.37
C THR A 34 -10.15 18.13 -3.94
N GLY A 35 -9.32 18.60 -4.88
CA GLY A 35 -7.88 18.78 -4.69
C GLY A 35 -7.05 17.50 -4.80
N TYR A 36 -7.66 16.34 -5.06
CA TYR A 36 -6.90 15.12 -5.35
C TYR A 36 -6.47 15.06 -6.81
N SER A 37 -5.24 14.61 -7.03
CA SER A 37 -4.67 14.25 -8.32
C SER A 37 -4.75 12.74 -8.53
N GLU A 38 -4.73 12.30 -9.79
CA GLU A 38 -4.52 10.87 -10.08
C GLU A 38 -3.10 10.46 -9.66
N ILE A 39 -2.94 9.20 -9.26
CA ILE A 39 -1.62 8.65 -9.00
C ILE A 39 -0.82 8.52 -10.31
N ALA A 40 0.51 8.58 -10.24
CA ALA A 40 1.33 8.34 -11.42
C ALA A 40 1.42 6.83 -11.70
N CYS A 41 1.23 6.46 -12.97
CA CYS A 41 1.25 5.08 -13.43
C CYS A 41 2.09 4.87 -14.68
N THR A 42 2.59 3.65 -14.85
CA THR A 42 3.28 3.13 -16.05
C THR A 42 2.57 1.86 -16.47
N ASP A 43 2.04 1.81 -17.70
CA ASP A 43 1.31 0.64 -18.24
C ASP A 43 0.27 0.06 -17.27
N GLN A 44 -0.52 0.93 -16.65
CA GLN A 44 -1.54 0.63 -15.62
C GLN A 44 -1.03 0.13 -14.26
N GLY A 45 0.28 0.00 -14.06
CA GLY A 45 0.90 -0.23 -12.76
C GLY A 45 1.32 1.07 -12.08
N ILE A 46 1.50 1.05 -10.75
CA ILE A 46 2.01 2.20 -9.98
C ILE A 46 3.42 2.55 -10.49
N SER A 47 3.65 3.82 -10.78
CA SER A 47 4.96 4.30 -11.22
C SER A 47 5.95 4.38 -10.05
N VAL A 48 7.24 4.15 -10.32
CA VAL A 48 8.35 4.46 -9.41
C VAL A 48 9.16 5.68 -9.87
N SER A 49 8.62 6.46 -10.81
CA SER A 49 9.21 7.74 -11.20
C SER A 49 8.90 8.83 -10.18
N GLY A 50 9.78 9.83 -10.09
CA GLY A 50 9.56 11.00 -9.21
C GLY A 50 9.79 10.75 -7.72
N LEU A 51 10.43 9.63 -7.36
CA LEU A 51 10.88 9.36 -5.98
C LEU A 51 12.13 10.21 -5.65
N THR A 52 12.27 10.64 -4.40
CA THR A 52 13.34 11.50 -3.88
C THR A 52 14.25 10.73 -2.90
N VAL A 53 14.52 9.47 -3.25
CA VAL A 53 15.34 8.54 -2.47
C VAL A 53 16.76 9.08 -2.23
N THR A 54 17.22 9.02 -0.98
CA THR A 54 18.59 9.42 -0.59
C THR A 54 19.30 8.27 0.13
N PRO A 55 20.50 7.84 -0.31
CA PRO A 55 21.24 8.31 -1.49
C PRO A 55 20.53 7.94 -2.78
N ALA A 56 20.56 8.83 -3.77
CA ALA A 56 19.92 8.59 -5.07
C ALA A 56 20.48 7.30 -5.71
N PRO A 57 19.61 6.35 -6.08
CA PRO A 57 20.00 5.19 -6.87
C PRO A 57 20.16 5.59 -8.35
N ASP A 58 20.93 4.80 -9.08
CA ASP A 58 21.01 4.90 -10.55
C ASP A 58 19.69 4.48 -11.18
N PHE A 59 19.05 3.48 -10.58
CA PHE A 59 17.84 2.85 -11.08
C PHE A 59 16.96 2.35 -9.93
N VAL A 60 15.65 2.46 -10.10
CA VAL A 60 14.62 1.82 -9.26
C VAL A 60 13.63 1.11 -10.17
N GLN A 61 13.23 -0.09 -9.79
CA GLN A 61 12.19 -0.85 -10.50
C GLN A 61 11.28 -1.57 -9.53
N LEU A 62 9.98 -1.46 -9.78
CA LEU A 62 8.96 -2.28 -9.16
C LEU A 62 8.79 -3.55 -9.99
N ARG A 63 8.94 -4.70 -9.32
CA ARG A 63 8.75 -6.01 -9.90
C ARG A 63 7.62 -6.74 -9.19
N TYR A 64 7.03 -7.70 -9.87
CA TYR A 64 6.16 -8.69 -9.24
C TYR A 64 6.49 -10.10 -9.71
N PHE A 65 6.11 -11.08 -8.92
CA PHE A 65 6.12 -12.49 -9.30
C PHE A 65 4.88 -13.17 -8.73
N ASP A 66 4.39 -14.20 -9.41
CA ASP A 66 3.34 -15.03 -8.85
C ASP A 66 3.98 -16.05 -7.88
N SER A 67 3.61 -15.98 -6.61
CA SER A 67 4.08 -16.86 -5.54
C SER A 67 3.45 -18.26 -5.58
N TYR A 68 2.44 -18.45 -6.44
CA TYR A 68 1.87 -19.77 -6.71
C TYR A 68 2.92 -20.66 -7.40
N LYS A 69 3.15 -21.83 -6.81
CA LYS A 69 4.01 -22.86 -7.38
C LYS A 69 3.17 -24.12 -7.55
N GLU A 70 3.00 -24.58 -8.79
CA GLU A 70 2.63 -25.98 -9.00
C GLU A 70 3.82 -26.85 -8.61
N ASP A 71 3.56 -28.00 -7.97
CA ASP A 71 4.60 -28.90 -7.48
C ASP A 71 5.58 -29.28 -8.62
N GLY A 72 6.87 -29.00 -8.41
CA GLY A 72 7.93 -29.33 -9.37
C GLY A 72 8.22 -28.26 -10.44
N GLN A 73 7.46 -27.16 -10.50
CA GLN A 73 7.72 -26.06 -11.44
C GLN A 73 8.75 -25.08 -10.85
N ALA A 74 9.75 -24.69 -11.66
CA ALA A 74 10.66 -23.61 -11.29
C ALA A 74 9.85 -22.28 -11.15
N PRO A 75 10.15 -21.42 -10.16
CA PRO A 75 9.51 -20.13 -10.05
C PRO A 75 9.69 -19.33 -11.34
N ALA A 76 8.60 -18.75 -11.86
CA ALA A 76 8.71 -17.84 -12.98
C ALA A 76 9.60 -16.64 -12.61
N PRO A 77 10.43 -16.14 -13.54
CA PRO A 77 11.21 -14.94 -13.28
C PRO A 77 10.27 -13.75 -12.98
N PRO A 78 10.65 -12.85 -12.08
CA PRO A 78 9.86 -11.64 -11.82
C PRO A 78 9.68 -10.78 -13.07
N LEU A 79 8.49 -10.19 -13.19
CA LEU A 79 8.14 -9.26 -14.26
C LEU A 79 8.33 -7.81 -13.79
N SER A 80 8.78 -6.96 -14.71
CA SER A 80 8.87 -5.51 -14.48
C SER A 80 7.49 -4.87 -14.59
N LEU A 81 7.11 -4.07 -13.60
CA LEU A 81 5.88 -3.28 -13.62
C LEU A 81 6.15 -1.82 -13.97
N SER A 82 7.13 -1.20 -13.33
CA SER A 82 7.52 0.17 -13.59
C SER A 82 8.99 0.40 -13.22
N SER A 83 9.64 1.36 -13.85
CA SER A 83 11.03 1.68 -13.58
C SER A 83 11.35 3.16 -13.76
N SER A 84 12.43 3.61 -13.13
CA SER A 84 12.94 4.97 -13.22
C SER A 84 14.46 4.98 -13.09
N GLY A 85 15.12 5.84 -13.86
CA GLY A 85 16.58 5.93 -13.91
C GLY A 85 17.20 4.99 -14.95
N GLN A 86 18.51 4.80 -14.87
CA GLN A 86 19.29 3.97 -15.79
C GLN A 86 20.02 2.86 -15.00
N PRO A 87 19.76 1.57 -15.30
CA PRO A 87 20.43 0.45 -14.64
C PRO A 87 21.95 0.60 -14.65
N CYS A 88 22.57 0.41 -13.49
CA CYS A 88 24.03 0.30 -13.34
C CYS A 88 24.82 1.50 -13.89
N ALA A 89 24.20 2.69 -13.98
CA ALA A 89 24.78 3.85 -14.65
C ALA A 89 26.11 4.32 -14.05
N THR A 90 26.31 4.13 -12.74
CA THR A 90 27.58 4.48 -12.08
C THR A 90 28.40 3.25 -11.67
N ALA A 91 28.05 2.05 -12.15
CA ALA A 91 28.80 0.83 -11.84
C ALA A 91 30.22 0.89 -12.42
N THR A 92 31.19 0.35 -11.67
CA THR A 92 32.55 0.15 -12.15
C THR A 92 32.66 -1.10 -13.02
N ASP A 93 31.82 -2.10 -12.74
CA ASP A 93 31.62 -3.30 -13.56
C ASP A 93 30.15 -3.41 -14.00
N VAL A 94 29.82 -2.69 -15.09
CA VAL A 94 28.46 -2.63 -15.64
C VAL A 94 27.91 -4.03 -15.96
N PRO A 95 28.62 -4.92 -16.69
CA PRO A 95 28.09 -6.26 -16.97
C PRO A 95 27.79 -7.10 -15.72
N ALA A 96 28.63 -7.02 -14.68
CA ALA A 96 28.38 -7.73 -13.44
C ALA A 96 27.16 -7.17 -12.69
N CYS A 97 27.01 -5.84 -12.65
CA CYS A 97 25.85 -5.19 -12.04
C CYS A 97 24.55 -5.54 -12.79
N GLU A 98 24.54 -5.51 -14.13
CA GLU A 98 23.37 -5.85 -14.94
C GLU A 98 22.98 -7.32 -14.73
N THR A 99 23.96 -8.23 -14.72
CA THR A 99 23.73 -9.65 -14.42
C THR A 99 23.14 -9.84 -13.02
N ALA A 100 23.63 -9.10 -12.02
CA ALA A 100 23.08 -9.16 -10.67
C ALA A 100 21.64 -8.58 -10.60
N LEU A 101 21.35 -7.53 -11.37
CA LEU A 101 20.02 -6.93 -11.47
C LEU A 101 19.02 -7.88 -12.13
N GLU A 102 19.40 -8.57 -13.20
CA GLU A 102 18.55 -9.57 -13.86
C GLU A 102 18.24 -10.75 -12.92
N ASN A 103 19.24 -11.21 -12.16
CA ASN A 103 19.09 -12.32 -11.22
C ASN A 103 18.50 -11.93 -9.86
N ALA A 104 18.17 -10.65 -9.65
CA ALA A 104 17.60 -10.17 -8.39
C ALA A 104 16.18 -10.71 -8.19
N ILE A 105 16.07 -11.71 -7.31
CA ILE A 105 14.83 -12.37 -6.91
C ILE A 105 14.65 -12.33 -5.39
N VAL A 106 13.40 -12.52 -4.94
CA VAL A 106 13.03 -12.62 -3.53
C VAL A 106 12.05 -13.78 -3.34
N THR A 107 11.93 -14.30 -2.11
CA THR A 107 10.96 -15.37 -1.79
C THR A 107 9.57 -14.83 -1.51
N ASP A 108 9.50 -13.61 -0.96
CA ASP A 108 8.29 -12.95 -0.50
C ASP A 108 8.29 -11.51 -0.98
N GLY A 109 7.11 -10.90 -1.05
CA GLY A 109 6.94 -9.50 -1.45
C GLY A 109 6.27 -8.66 -0.36
N PHE A 110 6.36 -7.34 -0.48
CA PHE A 110 5.81 -6.43 0.52
C PHE A 110 4.32 -6.17 0.32
N HIS A 111 3.79 -6.49 -0.86
CA HIS A 111 2.39 -6.35 -1.23
C HIS A 111 1.93 -7.56 -2.05
N PHE A 112 0.69 -7.97 -1.82
CA PHE A 112 0.05 -9.09 -2.52
C PHE A 112 -1.14 -8.59 -3.34
N GLY A 113 -1.11 -8.83 -4.64
CA GLY A 113 -2.25 -8.64 -5.53
C GLY A 113 -3.11 -9.89 -5.58
N CYS A 114 -4.44 -9.69 -5.52
CA CYS A 114 -5.42 -10.76 -5.70
C CYS A 114 -5.99 -10.68 -7.11
N GLN A 115 -6.12 -11.83 -7.78
CA GLN A 115 -6.81 -11.93 -9.08
C GLN A 115 -7.93 -12.97 -9.00
N GLY A 116 -9.17 -12.49 -9.15
CA GLY A 116 -10.40 -13.29 -9.08
C GLY A 116 -10.33 -14.53 -8.18
N LYS A 117 -10.64 -15.69 -8.78
CA LYS A 117 -10.66 -17.01 -8.09
C LYS A 117 -9.27 -17.62 -7.84
N GLY A 118 -8.19 -17.00 -8.33
CA GLY A 118 -6.82 -17.53 -8.25
C GLY A 118 -6.09 -17.25 -6.93
N GLY A 119 -6.70 -16.45 -6.05
CA GLY A 119 -6.13 -16.06 -4.76
C GLY A 119 -5.17 -14.86 -4.86
N CYS A 120 -4.54 -14.54 -3.73
CA CYS A 120 -3.62 -13.41 -3.59
C CYS A 120 -2.17 -13.87 -3.75
N THR A 121 -1.80 -14.21 -4.97
CA THR A 121 -0.53 -14.85 -5.27
C THR A 121 0.50 -13.87 -5.82
N ARG A 122 0.11 -12.67 -6.25
CA ARG A 122 1.05 -11.74 -6.89
C ARG A 122 1.85 -10.94 -5.87
N SER A 123 3.08 -11.32 -5.64
CA SER A 123 4.00 -10.67 -4.68
C SER A 123 4.82 -9.58 -5.35
N HIS A 124 4.93 -8.41 -4.72
CA HIS A 124 5.67 -7.26 -5.24
C HIS A 124 6.94 -6.96 -4.43
N PHE A 125 7.99 -6.53 -5.11
CA PHE A 125 9.22 -6.06 -4.48
C PHE A 125 9.89 -4.96 -5.32
N LEU A 126 10.72 -4.13 -4.68
CA LEU A 126 11.54 -3.15 -5.39
C LEU A 126 12.95 -3.69 -5.56
N VAL A 127 13.60 -3.29 -6.64
CA VAL A 127 15.04 -3.44 -6.82
C VAL A 127 15.66 -2.10 -7.19
N THR A 128 16.86 -1.84 -6.68
CA THR A 128 17.64 -0.65 -7.01
C THR A 128 19.05 -1.01 -7.43
N THR A 129 19.65 -0.19 -8.29
CA THR A 129 21.11 -0.21 -8.53
C THR A 129 21.74 1.10 -8.10
N ARG A 130 22.96 1.06 -7.56
CA ARG A 130 23.79 2.24 -7.28
C ARG A 130 25.26 1.86 -7.28
N GLY A 131 26.01 2.30 -8.29
CA GLY A 131 27.34 1.75 -8.49
C GLY A 131 27.27 0.26 -8.76
N ASP A 132 28.16 -0.52 -8.14
CA ASP A 132 28.16 -1.99 -8.28
C ASP A 132 27.11 -2.68 -7.39
N GLU A 133 26.38 -1.92 -6.56
CA GLU A 133 25.38 -2.47 -5.62
C GLU A 133 24.03 -2.69 -6.32
N VAL A 134 23.53 -3.92 -6.25
CA VAL A 134 22.13 -4.28 -6.56
C VAL A 134 21.46 -4.68 -5.25
N LYS A 135 20.29 -4.10 -4.95
CA LYS A 135 19.57 -4.35 -3.70
C LYS A 135 18.09 -4.53 -3.92
N THR A 136 17.50 -5.53 -3.25
CA THR A 136 16.07 -5.80 -3.23
C THR A 136 15.42 -5.31 -1.93
N TYR A 137 14.13 -4.97 -2.01
CA TYR A 137 13.31 -4.53 -0.88
C TYR A 137 11.97 -5.24 -0.98
N SER A 138 11.75 -6.22 -0.12
CA SER A 138 10.60 -7.14 -0.15
C SER A 138 9.68 -7.00 1.05
N THR A 139 9.97 -6.08 1.98
CA THR A 139 9.10 -5.83 3.13
C THR A 139 8.71 -4.35 3.22
N GLY A 140 7.55 -4.05 3.81
CA GLY A 140 7.11 -2.65 3.99
C GLY A 140 8.07 -1.81 4.85
N VAL A 141 8.83 -2.45 5.74
CA VAL A 141 9.89 -1.79 6.52
C VAL A 141 11.09 -1.43 5.64
N GLU A 142 11.50 -2.31 4.75
CA GLU A 142 12.58 -2.04 3.79
C GLU A 142 12.18 -0.96 2.79
N VAL A 143 10.95 -0.99 2.29
CA VAL A 143 10.41 0.08 1.44
C VAL A 143 10.45 1.42 2.18
N GLN A 144 10.02 1.47 3.45
CA GLN A 144 10.13 2.71 4.23
C GLN A 144 11.58 3.19 4.39
N ARG A 145 12.52 2.27 4.65
CA ARG A 145 13.95 2.63 4.76
C ARG A 145 14.51 3.15 3.44
N LEU A 146 14.07 2.60 2.31
CA LEU A 146 14.44 3.08 0.98
C LEU A 146 13.92 4.50 0.75
N LEU A 147 12.62 4.72 1.00
CA LEU A 147 11.99 6.01 0.79
C LEU A 147 12.52 7.09 1.73
N GLY A 148 12.90 6.73 2.96
CA GLY A 148 13.38 7.69 3.95
C GLY A 148 12.24 8.58 4.43
N VAL A 149 12.34 9.89 4.19
CA VAL A 149 11.25 10.83 4.49
C VAL A 149 10.31 10.88 3.29
N ILE A 150 9.02 10.66 3.52
CA ILE A 150 8.01 10.79 2.46
C ILE A 150 7.78 12.28 2.20
N ASP A 151 8.22 12.79 1.06
CA ASP A 151 8.08 14.22 0.72
C ASP A 151 7.48 14.50 -0.68
N THR A 152 7.24 13.43 -1.45
CA THR A 152 6.47 13.44 -2.69
C THR A 152 5.15 12.68 -2.59
N GLU A 153 4.21 13.03 -3.46
CA GLU A 153 2.93 12.32 -3.58
C GLU A 153 3.13 10.86 -4.00
N GLN A 154 4.08 10.59 -4.90
CA GLN A 154 4.32 9.23 -5.39
C GLN A 154 4.95 8.31 -4.33
N GLU A 155 5.81 8.86 -3.46
CA GLU A 155 6.31 8.09 -2.31
C GLU A 155 5.21 7.76 -1.31
N ALA A 156 4.25 8.67 -1.10
CA ALA A 156 3.09 8.39 -0.26
C ALA A 156 2.22 7.27 -0.83
N VAL A 157 2.02 7.26 -2.15
CA VAL A 157 1.33 6.16 -2.86
C VAL A 157 2.09 4.85 -2.71
N LEU A 158 3.41 4.84 -2.95
CA LEU A 158 4.23 3.63 -2.82
C LEU A 158 4.29 3.13 -1.36
N LYS A 159 4.25 4.04 -0.40
CA LYS A 159 4.17 3.69 1.03
C LYS A 159 2.82 3.05 1.37
N ALA A 160 1.70 3.63 0.92
CA ALA A 160 0.38 3.03 1.10
C ALA A 160 0.29 1.66 0.38
N PHE A 161 0.89 1.52 -0.79
CA PHE A 161 1.02 0.23 -1.49
C PHE A 161 1.76 -0.81 -0.64
N ALA A 162 2.87 -0.41 -0.03
CA ALA A 162 3.61 -1.26 0.92
C ALA A 162 2.90 -1.47 2.27
N SER A 163 1.71 -0.91 2.45
CA SER A 163 0.80 -1.10 3.59
C SER A 163 -0.46 -1.85 3.19
N SER A 164 -0.40 -2.65 2.11
CA SER A 164 -1.47 -3.55 1.65
C SER A 164 -2.66 -2.89 0.96
N TYR A 165 -2.54 -1.61 0.58
CA TYR A 165 -3.55 -0.92 -0.23
C TYR A 165 -3.23 -1.04 -1.72
N SER A 166 -4.23 -1.30 -2.54
CA SER A 166 -4.14 -1.40 -3.99
C SER A 166 -4.67 -0.13 -4.66
N PHE A 167 -4.29 0.06 -5.92
CA PHE A 167 -4.65 1.26 -6.66
C PHE A 167 -5.09 0.93 -8.09
N LEU A 168 -6.09 1.66 -8.58
CA LEU A 168 -6.51 1.62 -9.98
C LEU A 168 -6.12 2.92 -10.68
N CYS A 169 -5.26 2.80 -11.69
CA CYS A 169 -4.84 3.93 -12.50
C CYS A 169 -6.01 4.50 -13.31
N GLY A 170 -6.13 5.83 -13.34
CA GLY A 170 -7.20 6.53 -14.08
C GLY A 170 -8.56 6.55 -13.38
N ASP A 171 -8.70 5.98 -12.17
CA ASP A 171 -9.90 6.10 -11.34
C ASP A 171 -9.57 6.72 -9.99
N LYS A 172 -9.90 8.01 -9.81
CA LYS A 172 -9.65 8.71 -8.55
C LYS A 172 -10.37 8.14 -7.33
N LYS A 173 -11.42 7.33 -7.51
CA LYS A 173 -12.07 6.64 -6.39
C LYS A 173 -11.22 5.46 -5.89
N GLN A 174 -10.32 4.95 -6.71
CA GLN A 174 -9.51 3.77 -6.38
C GLN A 174 -8.02 4.06 -6.50
N GLY A 175 -7.63 5.29 -6.83
CA GLY A 175 -6.25 5.70 -7.02
C GLY A 175 -6.12 7.21 -7.12
N ALA A 176 -5.96 7.88 -5.99
CA ALA A 176 -5.71 9.31 -5.97
C ALA A 176 -4.80 9.73 -4.82
N VAL A 177 -4.16 10.90 -4.95
CA VAL A 177 -3.27 11.44 -3.93
C VAL A 177 -3.41 12.97 -3.86
N LYS A 178 -3.20 13.52 -2.67
CA LYS A 178 -3.20 14.95 -2.41
C LYS A 178 -2.17 15.29 -1.35
N LYS A 179 -1.28 16.25 -1.62
CA LYS A 179 -0.45 16.86 -0.59
C LYS A 179 -1.26 17.82 0.30
N ASN A 180 -1.11 17.69 1.61
CA ASN A 180 -1.75 18.55 2.60
C ASN A 180 -0.85 19.72 2.99
N THR A 181 -1.45 20.74 3.61
CA THR A 181 -0.72 21.94 4.07
C THR A 181 0.24 21.66 5.23
N ASP A 182 0.00 20.60 6.01
CA ASP A 182 0.89 20.15 7.10
C ASP A 182 2.09 19.32 6.60
N GLY A 183 2.22 19.14 5.28
CA GLY A 183 3.28 18.37 4.64
C GLY A 183 3.00 16.87 4.57
N SER A 184 1.90 16.38 5.16
CA SER A 184 1.46 14.99 4.97
C SER A 184 0.76 14.83 3.62
N PHE A 185 0.37 13.58 3.30
CA PHE A 185 -0.38 13.25 2.10
C PHE A 185 -1.67 12.56 2.47
N ASN A 186 -2.75 12.84 1.75
CA ASN A 186 -3.91 11.97 1.72
C ASN A 186 -3.85 11.09 0.47
N VAL A 187 -4.08 9.80 0.62
CA VAL A 187 -4.03 8.79 -0.43
C VAL A 187 -5.35 8.03 -0.45
N ILE A 188 -5.95 7.89 -1.62
CA ILE A 188 -7.13 7.06 -1.85
C ILE A 188 -6.68 5.77 -2.53
N GLY A 189 -6.97 4.65 -1.89
CA GLY A 189 -6.70 3.30 -2.40
C GLY A 189 -7.78 2.34 -1.94
N THR A 190 -7.64 1.08 -2.33
CA THR A 190 -8.59 0.03 -1.98
C THR A 190 -7.93 -1.16 -1.30
N ASN A 191 -8.70 -1.98 -0.61
CA ASN A 191 -8.29 -3.34 -0.26
C ASN A 191 -9.49 -4.30 -0.39
N GLY A 192 -9.22 -5.59 -0.30
CA GLY A 192 -10.23 -6.62 -0.50
C GLY A 192 -10.57 -6.84 -1.99
N HIS A 193 -11.69 -7.51 -2.22
CA HIS A 193 -12.22 -7.86 -3.54
C HIS A 193 -13.72 -8.10 -3.43
N ALA A 194 -14.46 -7.87 -4.51
CA ALA A 194 -15.90 -8.12 -4.57
C ALA A 194 -16.24 -9.48 -5.23
N CYS A 195 -15.45 -10.51 -4.95
CA CYS A 195 -15.62 -11.85 -5.50
C CYS A 195 -15.79 -12.88 -4.40
N GLY A 196 -17.00 -13.43 -4.29
CA GLY A 196 -17.37 -14.44 -3.32
C GLY A 196 -18.25 -13.88 -2.20
N PRO A 197 -19.22 -14.64 -1.68
CA PRO A 197 -20.11 -14.16 -0.63
C PRO A 197 -19.35 -13.73 0.63
N GLY A 198 -19.66 -12.54 1.14
CA GLY A 198 -19.01 -11.98 2.33
C GLY A 198 -17.63 -11.36 2.09
N SER A 199 -17.19 -11.25 0.83
CA SER A 199 -16.06 -10.39 0.46
C SER A 199 -16.55 -8.98 0.16
N GLU A 200 -15.67 -7.98 0.29
CA GLU A 200 -15.97 -6.58 0.02
C GLU A 200 -14.75 -5.92 -0.63
N LEU A 201 -14.98 -5.13 -1.68
CA LEU A 201 -14.01 -4.15 -2.15
C LEU A 201 -14.21 -2.87 -1.36
N THR A 202 -13.20 -2.48 -0.59
CA THR A 202 -13.30 -1.34 0.33
C THR A 202 -12.38 -0.21 -0.13
N GLN A 203 -12.91 1.00 -0.22
CA GLN A 203 -12.15 2.24 -0.42
C GLN A 203 -11.71 2.81 0.91
N HIS A 204 -10.49 3.35 0.91
CA HIS A 204 -9.86 3.98 2.06
C HIS A 204 -9.39 5.38 1.70
N VAL A 205 -9.52 6.30 2.65
CA VAL A 205 -8.79 7.58 2.66
C VAL A 205 -7.73 7.49 3.74
N LEU A 206 -6.47 7.49 3.31
CA LEU A 206 -5.31 7.29 4.17
C LEU A 206 -4.57 8.61 4.35
N LYS A 207 -4.11 8.91 5.56
CA LYS A 207 -3.12 9.95 5.82
C LYS A 207 -1.74 9.31 5.94
N VAL A 208 -0.84 9.67 5.02
CA VAL A 208 0.58 9.26 5.07
C VAL A 208 1.41 10.42 5.57
N LYS A 209 2.13 10.23 6.68
CA LYS A 209 3.03 11.23 7.26
C LYS A 209 4.43 11.12 6.65
N GLY A 210 5.23 12.18 6.77
CA GLY A 210 6.64 12.16 6.33
C GLY A 210 7.49 11.06 6.97
N SER A 211 7.11 10.58 8.17
CA SER A 211 7.74 9.44 8.84
C SER A 211 7.43 8.07 8.20
N GLY A 212 6.47 8.01 7.27
CA GLY A 212 5.92 6.76 6.75
C GLY A 212 4.81 6.15 7.58
N GLU A 213 4.34 6.81 8.64
CA GLU A 213 3.14 6.36 9.35
C GLU A 213 1.92 6.52 8.43
N VAL A 214 1.11 5.46 8.34
CA VAL A 214 -0.14 5.43 7.57
C VAL A 214 -1.29 5.34 8.57
N GLU A 215 -2.18 6.33 8.52
CA GLU A 215 -3.37 6.43 9.36
C GLU A 215 -4.62 6.36 8.49
N GLU A 216 -5.58 5.51 8.85
CA GLU A 216 -6.85 5.41 8.14
C GLU A 216 -7.80 6.51 8.64
N LEU A 217 -8.21 7.41 7.74
CA LEU A 217 -9.13 8.50 8.07
C LEU A 217 -10.59 8.13 7.81
N GLU A 218 -10.82 7.39 6.72
CA GLU A 218 -12.16 7.00 6.29
C GLU A 218 -12.11 5.68 5.54
N THR A 219 -13.14 4.85 5.75
CA THR A 219 -13.28 3.52 5.16
C THR A 219 -14.71 3.30 4.72
N ARG A 220 -14.89 2.72 3.54
CA ARG A 220 -16.22 2.43 3.00
C ARG A 220 -16.21 1.29 1.99
N VAL A 221 -17.30 0.53 1.96
CA VAL A 221 -17.52 -0.51 0.94
C VAL A 221 -17.87 0.17 -0.39
N LEU A 222 -17.08 -0.10 -1.44
CA LEU A 222 -17.43 0.28 -2.81
C LEU A 222 -18.33 -0.75 -3.47
N GLU A 223 -18.07 -2.02 -3.20
CA GLU A 223 -18.75 -3.14 -3.84
C GLU A 223 -18.78 -4.35 -2.90
N GLU A 224 -19.97 -4.90 -2.69
CA GLU A 224 -20.16 -6.16 -1.97
C GLU A 224 -19.87 -7.35 -2.89
N GLY A 225 -19.35 -8.42 -2.33
CA GLY A 225 -18.93 -9.59 -3.09
C GLY A 225 -20.07 -10.36 -3.72
N ASP A 226 -20.01 -10.57 -5.03
CA ASP A 226 -20.97 -11.42 -5.74
C ASP A 226 -20.57 -12.91 -5.61
N SER A 227 -21.58 -13.75 -5.45
CA SER A 227 -21.49 -15.21 -5.59
C SER A 227 -20.88 -15.67 -6.94
N VAL A 228 -21.04 -14.87 -8.01
CA VAL A 228 -20.52 -15.17 -9.33
C VAL A 228 -19.33 -14.28 -9.64
N CYS A 229 -18.12 -14.81 -9.42
CA CYS A 229 -16.91 -14.11 -9.85
C CYS A 229 -16.64 -14.33 -11.35
N PRO A 230 -16.52 -13.27 -12.16
CA PRO A 230 -15.99 -13.37 -13.50
C PRO A 230 -14.58 -13.99 -13.47
N ALA A 231 -14.28 -14.88 -14.41
CA ALA A 231 -12.91 -15.36 -14.58
C ALA A 231 -12.07 -14.25 -15.22
N GLY A 232 -11.01 -13.79 -14.55
CA GLY A 232 -9.99 -12.91 -15.14
C GLY A 232 -10.12 -11.41 -14.90
N GLN A 233 -10.57 -10.97 -13.72
CA GLN A 233 -10.35 -9.60 -13.25
C GLN A 233 -9.21 -9.56 -12.22
#